data_AF-A0A7C1DFD0-F1
#
_entry.id   AF-A0A7C1DFD0-F1
#
_cell.length_a   1.000
_cell.length_b   1.000
_cell.length_c   1.000
_cell.angle_alpha   90.00
_cell.angle_beta   90.00
_cell.angle_gamma   90.00
#
_symmetry.space_group_name_H-M   'P 1'
#
loop_
_entity.id
_entity.type
_entity.pdbx_description
1 polymer ?
#
loop_
_entity_poly.entity_id
_entity_poly.type
_entity_poly.pdbx_seq_one_letter_code
_entity_poly.pdbx_strand_id
1 'polypeptide(L)'
;MCIDRVHNGLLPACVLTCPTGAMNFGDREEMLELANKRLAEVKAYKPNAVLADPDDVRVIYLCEDNPRQYYEYAVACNDIPLLSRKAALAKVFSPARKLFG
;
A
#
# COMPACT_ATOMS: atom_id res chain seq x y z
N MET A 1 -9.75 -12.52 12.40
CA MET A 1 -8.63 -11.97 13.21
C MET A 1 -8.53 -12.76 14.51
N CYS A 2 -8.08 -14.03 14.47
CA CYS A 2 -7.86 -14.93 15.63
C CYS A 2 -8.65 -14.59 16.90
N ILE A 3 -9.99 -14.57 16.78
CA ILE A 3 -10.86 -13.92 17.75
C ILE A 3 -10.79 -14.59 19.13
N ASP A 4 -10.64 -15.91 19.11
CA ASP A 4 -10.38 -16.77 20.26
C ASP A 4 -9.12 -16.35 21.03
N ARG A 5 -8.03 -16.03 20.32
CA ARG A 5 -6.76 -15.61 20.95
C ARG A 5 -6.84 -14.21 21.49
N VAL A 6 -7.37 -13.29 20.69
CA VAL A 6 -7.44 -11.85 21.03
C VAL A 6 -8.31 -11.64 22.26
N HIS A 7 -9.46 -12.33 22.39
CA HIS A 7 -10.29 -12.25 23.60
C HIS A 7 -9.61 -12.78 24.86
N ASN A 8 -8.61 -13.66 24.72
CA ASN A 8 -7.81 -14.19 25.82
C ASN A 8 -6.50 -13.41 26.05
N GLY A 9 -6.37 -12.21 25.48
CA GLY A 9 -5.19 -11.36 25.64
C GLY A 9 -3.94 -11.87 24.91
N LEU A 10 -4.10 -12.78 23.95
CA LEU A 10 -3.01 -13.30 23.13
C LEU A 10 -2.98 -12.63 21.75
N LEU A 11 -1.78 -12.41 21.22
CA LEU A 11 -1.59 -11.94 19.85
C LEU A 11 -2.12 -12.97 18.83
N PRO A 12 -2.58 -12.54 17.63
CA PRO A 12 -2.88 -13.46 16.53
C PRO A 12 -1.68 -14.36 16.20
N ALA A 13 -1.95 -15.59 15.75
CA ALA A 13 -0.89 -16.57 15.51
C ALA A 13 0.13 -16.10 14.46
N CYS A 14 -0.35 -15.45 13.38
CA CYS A 14 0.53 -14.89 12.33
C CYS A 14 1.40 -13.73 12.81
N VAL A 15 0.93 -12.95 13.79
CA VAL A 15 1.69 -11.85 14.40
C VAL A 15 2.75 -12.42 15.33
N LEU A 16 2.37 -13.36 16.21
CA LEU A 16 3.27 -13.98 17.17
C LEU A 16 4.45 -14.71 16.50
N THR A 17 4.20 -15.39 15.38
CA THR A 17 5.24 -16.18 14.70
C THR A 17 6.18 -15.36 13.82
N CYS A 18 5.84 -14.10 13.51
CA CYS A 18 6.61 -13.30 12.57
C CYS A 18 7.99 -12.90 13.17
N PRO A 19 9.11 -13.44 12.66
CA PRO A 19 10.42 -13.20 13.29
C PRO A 19 11.02 -11.84 12.93
N THR A 20 10.55 -11.22 11.85
CA THR A 20 11.10 -9.97 11.31
C THR A 20 10.37 -8.72 11.79
N GLY A 21 9.26 -8.86 12.51
CA GLY A 21 8.42 -7.72 12.90
C GLY A 21 7.64 -7.09 11.75
N ALA A 22 7.48 -7.80 10.62
CA ALA A 22 6.62 -7.35 9.52
C ALA A 22 5.14 -7.30 9.92
N MET A 23 4.71 -8.24 10.77
CA MET A 23 3.34 -8.31 11.30
C MET A 23 3.27 -7.60 12.65
N ASN A 24 2.41 -6.58 12.76
CA ASN A 24 2.16 -5.82 13.99
C ASN A 24 0.66 -5.84 14.31
N PHE A 25 0.32 -5.73 15.59
CA PHE A 25 -1.06 -5.78 16.06
C PHE A 25 -1.23 -4.95 17.33
N GLY A 26 -2.33 -4.20 17.39
CA GLY A 26 -2.68 -3.35 18.51
C GLY A 26 -3.97 -2.59 18.23
N ASP A 27 -4.20 -1.55 19.02
CA ASP A 27 -5.32 -0.63 18.80
C ASP A 27 -5.15 0.13 17.48
N ARG A 28 -6.27 0.52 16.87
CA ARG A 28 -6.25 1.05 15.49
C ARG A 28 -5.41 2.33 15.40
N GLU A 29 -5.55 3.21 16.37
CA GLU A 29 -4.86 4.49 16.46
C GLU A 29 -3.34 4.28 16.52
N GLU A 30 -2.88 3.36 17.37
CA GLU A 30 -1.46 3.01 17.52
C GLU A 30 -0.90 2.38 16.23
N MET A 31 -1.67 1.51 15.58
CA MET A 31 -1.26 0.89 14.32
C MET A 31 -1.18 1.89 13.17
N LEU A 32 -2.07 2.88 13.13
CA LEU A 32 -2.00 3.97 12.14
C LEU A 32 -0.79 4.87 12.37
N GLU A 33 -0.48 5.20 13.62
CA GLU A 33 0.72 5.97 13.95
C GLU A 33 1.99 5.22 13.54
N LEU A 34 2.08 3.92 13.88
CA LEU A 34 3.17 3.05 13.47
C LEU A 34 3.31 2.97 11.94
N ALA A 35 2.20 2.76 11.24
CA ALA A 35 2.19 2.65 9.78
C ALA A 35 2.66 3.95 9.10
N ASN A 36 2.19 5.11 9.57
CA ASN A 36 2.60 6.40 9.02
C ASN A 36 4.07 6.73 9.32
N LYS A 37 4.54 6.44 10.54
CA LYS A 37 5.95 6.58 10.89
C LYS A 37 6.82 5.72 9.98
N ARG A 38 6.47 4.45 9.80
CA ARG A 38 7.23 3.53 8.95
C ARG A 38 7.19 3.95 7.48
N LEU A 39 6.04 4.43 6.99
CA LEU A 39 5.91 4.97 5.63
C LEU A 39 6.88 6.14 5.40
N ALA A 40 6.98 7.07 6.35
CA ALA A 40 7.88 8.21 6.25
C ALA A 40 9.35 7.78 6.15
N GLU A 41 9.77 6.79 6.94
CA GLU A 41 11.11 6.21 6.87
C GLU A 41 11.37 5.53 5.52
N VAL A 42 10.42 4.71 5.05
CA VAL A 42 10.55 3.94 3.80
C VAL A 42 10.58 4.86 2.58
N LYS A 43 9.78 5.93 2.59
CA LYS A 43 9.75 6.92 1.50
C LYS A 43 11.09 7.63 1.27
N ALA A 44 11.99 7.64 2.24
CA ALA A 44 13.34 8.19 2.06
C ALA A 44 14.15 7.43 0.98
N TYR A 45 13.88 6.14 0.78
CA TYR A 45 14.59 5.30 -0.20
C TYR A 45 13.67 4.58 -1.20
N LYS A 46 12.35 4.56 -0.96
CA LYS A 46 11.30 4.06 -1.86
C LYS A 46 10.20 5.11 -2.03
N PRO A 47 10.37 6.09 -2.94
CA PRO A 47 9.43 7.20 -3.08
C PRO A 47 7.98 6.79 -3.43
N ASN A 48 7.82 5.63 -4.08
CA ASN A 48 6.52 5.08 -4.47
C ASN A 48 5.81 4.31 -3.35
N ALA A 49 6.39 4.23 -2.14
CA ALA A 49 5.79 3.49 -1.05
C ALA A 49 4.45 4.09 -0.63
N VAL A 50 3.46 3.24 -0.35
CA VAL A 50 2.09 3.61 0.02
C VAL A 50 1.52 2.69 1.09
N LEU A 51 0.55 3.19 1.84
CA LEU A 51 -0.31 2.36 2.69
C LEU A 51 -1.57 1.98 1.91
N ALA A 52 -1.95 0.70 1.96
CA ALA A 52 -3.13 0.19 1.27
C ALA A 52 -4.40 0.49 2.08
N ASP A 53 -5.25 1.36 1.54
CA ASP A 53 -6.60 1.74 2.03
C ASP A 53 -6.70 1.91 3.57
N PRO A 54 -5.78 2.65 4.23
CA PRO A 54 -5.66 2.67 5.70
C PRO A 54 -6.90 3.19 6.43
N ASP A 55 -7.73 3.98 5.74
CA ASP A 55 -8.96 4.55 6.29
C ASP A 55 -10.14 3.57 6.25
N ASP A 56 -10.11 2.59 5.36
CA ASP A 56 -11.23 1.69 5.08
C ASP A 56 -11.06 0.30 5.72
N VAL A 57 -9.82 -0.12 6.01
CA VAL A 57 -9.53 -1.48 6.50
C VAL A 57 -8.92 -1.51 7.91
N ARG A 58 -8.97 -2.70 8.54
CA ARG A 58 -8.30 -2.98 9.82
C ARG A 58 -6.94 -3.65 9.67
N VAL A 59 -6.62 -4.18 8.50
CA VAL A 59 -5.33 -4.81 8.18
C VAL A 59 -4.64 -3.93 7.15
N ILE A 60 -3.71 -3.12 7.60
CA ILE A 60 -3.05 -2.11 6.77
C ILE A 60 -1.72 -2.67 6.28
N TYR A 61 -1.53 -2.68 4.96
CA TYR A 61 -0.26 -3.07 4.35
C TYR A 61 0.56 -1.85 3.97
N LEU A 62 1.86 -1.92 4.19
CA LEU A 62 2.84 -1.00 3.62
C LEU A 62 3.44 -1.66 2.37
N CYS A 63 3.19 -1.07 1.21
CA CYS A 63 3.78 -1.48 -0.06
C CYS A 63 4.94 -0.52 -0.38
N GLU A 64 6.08 -1.06 -0.81
CA GLU A 64 7.26 -0.24 -1.17
C GLU A 64 7.16 0.37 -2.58
N ASP A 65 6.22 -0.13 -3.39
CA ASP A 65 5.89 0.35 -4.74
C ASP A 65 4.39 0.09 -5.02
N ASN A 66 3.98 0.14 -6.29
CA ASN A 66 2.60 -0.09 -6.71
C ASN A 66 1.99 -1.39 -6.10
N PRO A 67 0.94 -1.28 -5.26
CA PRO A 67 0.30 -2.43 -4.61
C PRO A 67 -0.12 -3.55 -5.57
N ARG A 68 -0.49 -3.22 -6.82
CA ARG A 68 -0.91 -4.20 -7.82
C ARG A 68 0.21 -5.15 -8.26
N GLN A 69 1.47 -4.79 -8.04
CA GLN A 69 2.60 -5.69 -8.29
C GLN A 69 2.71 -6.78 -7.21
N TYR A 70 2.18 -6.53 -6.01
CA TYR A 70 2.12 -7.51 -4.94
C TYR A 70 0.95 -8.46 -5.15
N TYR A 71 -0.24 -7.92 -5.41
CA TYR A 71 -1.44 -8.71 -5.70
C TYR A 71 -2.50 -7.88 -6.44
N GLU A 72 -3.26 -8.52 -7.33
CA GLU A 72 -4.28 -7.86 -8.17
C GLU A 72 -5.30 -7.05 -7.36
N TYR A 73 -5.68 -7.59 -6.19
CA TYR A 73 -6.67 -7.01 -5.27
C TYR A 73 -6.03 -6.45 -3.98
N ALA A 74 -4.76 -6.04 -4.04
CA ALA A 74 -4.07 -5.47 -2.87
C ALA A 74 -4.73 -4.18 -2.34
N VAL A 75 -5.46 -3.46 -3.19
CA VAL A 75 -6.24 -2.25 -2.86
C VAL A 75 -7.61 -2.31 -3.56
N ALA A 76 -8.62 -1.69 -2.97
CA ALA A 76 -10.01 -1.71 -3.44
C ALA A 76 -10.24 -1.00 -4.80
N CYS A 77 -9.28 -0.16 -5.25
CA CYS A 77 -9.25 0.61 -6.49
C CYS A 77 -10.12 1.90 -6.51
N ASN A 78 -9.50 3.06 -6.78
CA ASN A 78 -9.95 3.97 -7.87
C ASN A 78 -9.05 5.14 -8.30
N ASP A 79 -7.78 5.29 -7.87
CA ASP A 79 -6.89 6.36 -8.40
C ASP A 79 -5.49 5.86 -8.77
N ILE A 80 -5.38 5.11 -9.87
CA ILE A 80 -4.18 5.22 -10.70
C ILE A 80 -4.64 5.98 -11.94
N PRO A 81 -4.21 7.24 -12.17
CA PRO A 81 -4.42 7.83 -13.48
C PRO A 81 -3.63 6.96 -14.45
N LEU A 82 -4.35 6.13 -15.20
CA LEU A 82 -3.79 5.13 -16.11
C LEU A 82 -2.88 5.76 -17.17
N LEU A 83 -2.88 7.09 -17.29
CA LEU A 83 -1.80 7.88 -17.84
C LEU A 83 -1.62 9.17 -17.00
N SER A 84 -0.39 9.50 -16.64
CA SER A 84 -0.04 10.89 -16.32
C SER A 84 -0.54 11.80 -17.43
N ARG A 85 -1.02 13.02 -17.12
CA ARG A 85 -1.48 13.99 -18.14
C ARG A 85 -0.47 14.17 -19.27
N LYS A 86 0.83 14.09 -18.97
CA LYS A 86 1.92 14.11 -19.96
C LYS A 86 1.92 12.89 -20.88
N ALA A 87 1.71 11.69 -20.32
CA ALA A 87 1.63 10.45 -21.09
C ALA A 87 0.35 10.41 -21.96
N ALA A 88 -0.77 10.94 -21.46
CA ALA A 88 -2.01 11.09 -22.22
C ALA A 88 -1.84 12.04 -23.41
N LEU A 89 -1.28 13.23 -23.18
CA LEU A 89 -0.97 14.18 -24.25
C LEU A 89 0.00 13.58 -25.27
N ALA A 90 1.08 12.93 -24.81
CA ALA A 90 2.05 12.30 -25.70
C ALA A 90 1.42 11.22 -26.60
N LYS A 91 0.42 10.47 -26.09
CA LYS A 91 -0.32 9.46 -26.88
C LYS A 91 -1.26 10.13 -27.91
N VAL A 92 -1.92 11.21 -27.53
CA VAL A 92 -2.80 12.00 -28.42
C VAL A 92 -2.02 12.65 -29.58
N PHE A 93 -0.81 13.16 -29.32
CA PHE A 93 0.02 13.80 -30.34
C PHE A 93 0.97 12.83 -31.08
N SER A 94 0.98 11.55 -30.70
CA SER A 94 1.80 10.52 -31.37
C SER A 94 1.52 10.31 -32.87
N PRO A 95 0.28 10.43 -33.41
CA PRO A 95 0.05 10.27 -34.85
C PRO A 95 0.55 11.48 -35.66
N ALA A 96 0.53 12.69 -35.11
CA ALA A 96 1.07 13.88 -35.77
C ALA A 96 2.60 13.78 -35.96
N ARG A 97 3.30 13.16 -35.02
CA ARG A 97 4.75 12.93 -35.10
C ARG A 97 5.16 11.97 -36.23
N LYS A 98 4.27 11.07 -36.65
CA LYS A 98 4.49 10.16 -37.80
C LYS A 98 4.16 10.79 -39.15
N LEU A 99 3.44 11.91 -39.17
CA LEU A 99 3.05 12.60 -40.40
C LEU A 99 4.01 13.73 -40.80
N PHE A 100 4.80 14.24 -39.85
CA PHE A 100 5.72 15.37 -40.04
C PHE A 100 7.17 15.04 -39.65
N GLY A 101 7.54 13.76 -39.59
CA GLY A 101 8.88 13.25 -39.30
C GLY A 101 9.33 12.26 -40.35
#